data_AF-A0AAV0X0P3-F1
#
_entry.id   AF-A0AAV0X0P3-F1
#
_cell.length_a   1.000
_cell.length_b   1.000
_cell.length_c   1.000
_cell.angle_alpha   90.00
_cell.angle_beta   90.00
_cell.angle_gamma   90.00
#
_symmetry.space_group_name_H-M   'P 1'
#
loop_
_entity.id
_entity.type
_entity.pdbx_description
1 polymer ?
#
loop_
_entity_poly.entity_id
_entity_poly.type
_entity_poly.pdbx_seq_one_letter_code
_entity_poly.pdbx_strand_id
1 'polypeptide(L)'
;MQNNNCDYLSFAYNTLRSIGVFSSSDSTKWTQWSLNFYRAIIFIVMTSITVLLMVQISVATIDLSHLARTIDIWTVFFSGMYKWSYMTVFNGEFAQLKTKLTVIQAQGSAAYGSSADEFTSNYLKPMRNISFWYMFSGVVAAIFIDLYPLLTYPKGDQSDSQYYNDPKSYWLSCWMPFKLNENWMFPVVFACYSFASVFIVMIYLGIDTYFFGAIYAVGGQIELLNTSINNIENILAQCKYN
;
A
#
# COMPACT_ATOMS: atom_id res chain seq x y z
N MET A 1 11.48 32.68 8.35
CA MET A 1 10.89 32.06 7.15
C MET A 1 10.46 30.65 7.55
N GLN A 2 9.15 30.40 7.60
CA GLN A 2 8.62 29.07 7.90
C GLN A 2 8.98 28.15 6.73
N ASN A 3 9.86 27.19 7.00
CA ASN A 3 10.18 26.12 6.08
C ASN A 3 8.95 25.21 6.01
N ASN A 4 7.98 25.58 5.17
CA ASN A 4 6.88 24.70 4.77
C ASN A 4 7.49 23.62 3.88
N ASN A 5 8.27 22.73 4.48
CA ASN A 5 8.68 21.47 3.89
C ASN A 5 7.39 20.73 3.60
N CYS A 6 6.94 20.88 2.36
CA CYS A 6 5.72 20.30 1.90
C CYS A 6 6.02 18.80 1.78
N ASP A 7 5.67 18.07 2.83
CA ASP A 7 6.09 16.69 3.02
C ASP A 7 5.18 15.78 2.18
N TYR A 8 5.41 15.74 0.87
CA TYR A 8 4.53 15.07 -0.09
C TYR A 8 4.50 13.54 0.07
N LEU A 9 5.57 12.96 0.63
CA LEU A 9 5.63 11.56 1.01
C LEU A 9 5.04 11.29 2.40
N SER A 10 4.71 12.33 3.20
CA SER A 10 4.18 12.15 4.57
C SER A 10 2.95 11.27 4.61
N PHE A 11 2.04 11.41 3.65
CA PHE A 11 0.79 10.67 3.66
C PHE A 11 1.02 9.17 3.48
N ALA A 12 1.77 8.78 2.46
CA ALA A 12 2.13 7.38 2.22
C ALA A 12 3.00 6.83 3.36
N TYR A 13 4.00 7.59 3.80
CA TYR A 13 4.89 7.20 4.89
C TYR A 13 4.14 7.00 6.22
N ASN A 14 3.24 7.92 6.58
CA ASN A 14 2.45 7.85 7.82
C ASN A 14 1.43 6.70 7.76
N THR A 15 0.82 6.46 6.60
CA THR A 15 -0.06 5.31 6.38
C THR A 15 0.70 4.00 6.54
N LEU A 16 1.87 3.90 5.91
CA LEU A 16 2.77 2.74 6.04
C LEU A 16 3.29 2.58 7.47
N ARG A 17 3.53 3.67 8.20
CA ARG A 17 3.88 3.64 9.62
C ARG A 17 2.72 3.13 10.48
N SER A 18 1.48 3.59 10.25
CA SER A 18 0.31 3.17 11.03
C SER A 18 -0.05 1.70 10.83
N ILE A 19 0.18 1.16 9.62
CA ILE A 19 -0.03 -0.27 9.36
C ILE A 19 1.22 -1.12 9.68
N GLY A 20 2.25 -0.54 10.30
CA GLY A 20 3.39 -1.31 10.81
C GLY A 20 4.44 -1.70 9.76
N VAL A 21 4.53 -1.02 8.62
CA VAL A 21 5.68 -1.14 7.70
C VAL A 21 6.87 -0.35 8.23
N PHE A 22 6.72 0.96 8.50
CA PHE A 22 7.80 1.81 9.02
C PHE A 22 7.87 1.87 10.54
N SER A 23 9.09 1.71 11.08
CA SER A 23 9.30 1.73 12.52
C SER A 23 9.13 3.15 13.06
N SER A 24 8.67 3.26 14.30
CA SER A 24 8.54 4.54 14.99
C SER A 24 9.85 4.86 15.70
N SER A 25 10.66 5.79 15.16
CA SER A 25 11.93 6.23 15.78
C SER A 25 11.72 7.01 17.08
N ASP A 26 10.59 7.71 17.21
CA ASP A 26 10.41 8.76 18.23
C ASP A 26 9.63 8.29 19.46
N SER A 27 9.47 6.99 19.64
CA SER A 27 8.55 6.44 20.64
C SER A 27 9.27 5.77 21.81
N THR A 28 8.64 5.80 22.98
CA THR A 28 9.14 5.11 24.18
C THR A 28 9.37 3.62 23.91
N LYS A 29 10.27 2.99 24.68
CA LYS A 29 10.57 1.54 24.57
C LYS A 29 9.30 0.67 24.55
N TRP A 30 8.28 1.04 25.32
CA TRP A 30 7.00 0.35 25.38
C TRP A 30 6.18 0.45 24.10
N THR A 31 6.12 1.65 23.51
CA THR A 31 5.43 1.87 22.24
C THR A 31 6.11 1.09 21.11
N GLN A 32 7.44 1.06 21.09
CA GLN A 32 8.19 0.31 20.09
C GLN A 32 7.94 -1.21 20.22
N TRP A 33 7.90 -1.72 21.46
CA TRP A 33 7.61 -3.13 21.71
C TRP A 33 6.18 -3.51 21.31
N SER A 34 5.19 -2.68 21.66
CA SER A 34 3.79 -2.85 21.24
C SER A 34 3.64 -2.85 19.72
N LEU A 35 4.33 -1.94 19.02
CA LEU A 35 4.32 -1.88 17.56
C LEU A 35 4.96 -3.14 16.92
N ASN A 36 6.06 -3.64 17.49
CA ASN A 36 6.70 -4.87 17.02
C ASN A 36 5.82 -6.11 17.25
N PHE A 37 5.13 -6.16 18.38
CA PHE A 37 4.18 -7.23 18.67
C PHE A 37 2.98 -7.21 17.69
N TYR A 38 2.42 -6.02 17.45
CA TYR A 38 1.37 -5.81 16.44
C TYR A 38 1.79 -6.28 15.05
N ARG A 39 3.01 -5.90 14.62
CA ARG A 39 3.59 -6.35 13.34
C ARG A 39 3.73 -7.86 13.27
N ALA A 40 4.22 -8.50 14.34
CA ALA A 40 4.39 -9.95 14.37
C ALA A 40 3.03 -10.67 14.24
N ILE A 41 2.00 -10.20 14.95
CA ILE A 41 0.65 -10.77 14.85
C ILE A 41 0.12 -10.67 13.43
N ILE A 42 0.19 -9.49 12.82
CA ILE A 42 -0.23 -9.30 11.43
C ILE A 42 0.54 -10.22 10.50
N PHE A 43 1.86 -10.31 10.67
CA PHE A 43 2.68 -11.19 9.82
C PHE A 43 2.22 -12.64 9.89
N ILE A 44 1.95 -13.13 11.10
CA ILE A 44 1.44 -14.48 11.30
C ILE A 44 0.08 -14.64 10.61
N VAL A 45 -0.88 -13.74 10.87
CA VAL A 45 -2.23 -13.82 10.29
C VAL A 45 -2.19 -13.85 8.76
N MET A 46 -1.46 -12.91 8.15
CA MET A 46 -1.39 -12.78 6.70
C MET A 46 -0.65 -13.95 6.06
N THR A 47 0.41 -14.46 6.70
CA THR A 47 1.12 -15.67 6.27
C THR A 47 0.20 -16.89 6.33
N SER A 48 -0.54 -17.06 7.43
CA SER A 48 -1.51 -18.16 7.58
C SER A 48 -2.57 -18.12 6.48
N ILE A 49 -3.16 -16.96 6.20
CA ILE A 49 -4.14 -16.81 5.10
C ILE A 49 -3.49 -17.16 3.76
N THR A 50 -2.29 -16.67 3.48
CA THR A 50 -1.57 -16.95 2.22
C THR A 50 -1.32 -18.46 2.04
N VAL A 51 -0.96 -19.15 3.12
CA VAL A 51 -0.77 -20.62 3.11
C VAL A 51 -2.10 -21.34 2.90
N LEU A 52 -3.18 -20.92 3.56
CA LEU A 52 -4.49 -21.54 3.39
C LEU A 52 -5.05 -21.34 1.96
N LEU A 53 -4.79 -20.19 1.34
CA LEU A 53 -5.08 -19.94 -0.08
C LEU A 53 -4.26 -20.87 -0.98
N MET A 54 -2.99 -21.13 -0.65
CA MET A 54 -2.16 -22.08 -1.40
C MET A 54 -2.71 -23.52 -1.29
N VAL A 55 -3.17 -23.92 -0.10
CA VAL A 55 -3.86 -25.20 0.10
C VAL A 55 -5.12 -25.25 -0.75
N GLN A 56 -5.92 -24.17 -0.78
CA GLN A 56 -7.11 -24.10 -1.63
C GLN A 56 -6.76 -24.28 -3.11
N ILE A 57 -5.74 -23.60 -3.63
CA ILE A 57 -5.28 -23.76 -5.03
C ILE A 57 -4.96 -25.24 -5.32
N SER A 58 -4.36 -25.94 -4.36
CA SER A 58 -3.98 -27.35 -4.51
C SER A 58 -5.18 -28.31 -4.47
N VAL A 59 -6.27 -27.94 -3.77
CA VAL A 59 -7.46 -28.78 -3.57
C VAL A 59 -8.59 -28.45 -4.57
N ALA A 60 -8.70 -27.20 -5.00
CA ALA A 60 -9.79 -26.67 -5.84
C ALA A 60 -9.59 -26.95 -7.34
N THR A 61 -9.25 -28.19 -7.70
CA THR A 61 -8.85 -28.57 -9.07
C THR A 61 -10.00 -28.70 -10.08
N ILE A 62 -11.26 -28.59 -9.65
CA ILE A 62 -12.42 -28.99 -10.47
C ILE A 62 -13.10 -27.81 -11.18
N ASP A 63 -13.04 -26.60 -10.63
CA ASP A 63 -13.73 -25.40 -11.16
C ASP A 63 -12.71 -24.34 -11.57
N LEU A 64 -12.49 -24.19 -12.89
CA LEU A 64 -11.46 -23.30 -13.45
C LEU A 64 -11.67 -21.84 -13.05
N SER A 65 -12.92 -21.36 -12.97
CA SER A 65 -13.23 -19.99 -12.58
C SER A 65 -12.92 -19.74 -11.10
N HIS A 66 -13.22 -20.73 -10.24
CA HIS A 66 -12.87 -20.66 -8.83
C HIS A 66 -11.36 -20.70 -8.62
N LEU A 67 -10.65 -21.54 -9.37
CA LEU A 67 -9.19 -21.65 -9.32
C LEU A 67 -8.52 -20.33 -9.72
N ALA A 68 -8.92 -19.74 -10.85
CA ALA A 68 -8.39 -18.47 -11.34
C ALA A 68 -8.56 -17.35 -10.31
N ARG A 69 -9.77 -17.20 -9.75
CA ARG A 69 -10.05 -16.23 -8.69
C ARG A 69 -9.17 -16.45 -7.46
N THR A 70 -8.99 -17.71 -7.04
CA THR A 70 -8.16 -18.03 -5.87
C THR A 70 -6.68 -17.68 -6.13
N ILE A 71 -6.18 -17.92 -7.34
CA ILE A 71 -4.82 -17.53 -7.76
C ILE A 71 -4.65 -16.02 -7.77
N ASP A 72 -5.63 -15.26 -8.28
CA ASP A 72 -5.58 -13.80 -8.29
C ASP A 72 -5.48 -13.23 -6.87
N ILE A 73 -6.36 -13.71 -5.97
CA ILE A 73 -6.36 -13.31 -4.55
C ILE A 73 -5.04 -13.72 -3.89
N TRP A 74 -4.58 -14.96 -4.08
CA TRP A 74 -3.31 -15.43 -3.55
C TRP A 74 -2.14 -14.56 -4.02
N THR A 75 -2.14 -14.14 -5.29
CA THR A 75 -1.09 -13.30 -5.87
C THR A 75 -1.03 -11.93 -5.21
N VAL A 76 -2.19 -11.32 -4.93
CA VAL A 76 -2.28 -10.05 -4.18
C VAL A 76 -1.71 -10.23 -2.76
N PHE A 77 -2.09 -11.31 -2.07
CA PHE A 77 -1.58 -11.59 -0.72
C PHE A 77 -0.08 -11.82 -0.69
N PHE A 78 0.40 -12.70 -1.57
CA PHE A 78 1.81 -13.02 -1.68
C PHE A 78 2.66 -11.80 -2.05
N SER A 79 2.20 -11.00 -3.01
CA SER A 79 2.91 -9.79 -3.43
C SER A 79 2.92 -8.72 -2.34
N GLY A 80 1.79 -8.49 -1.65
CA GLY A 80 1.73 -7.56 -0.52
C GLY A 80 2.66 -7.99 0.62
N MET A 81 2.68 -9.28 0.96
CA MET A 81 3.57 -9.85 1.97
C MET A 81 5.05 -9.75 1.58
N TYR A 82 5.37 -10.02 0.30
CA TYR A 82 6.71 -9.86 -0.23
C TYR A 82 7.18 -8.40 -0.12
N LYS A 83 6.38 -7.44 -0.59
CA LYS A 83 6.68 -6.01 -0.51
C LYS A 83 6.88 -5.56 0.94
N TRP A 84 6.01 -6.00 1.85
CA TRP A 84 6.13 -5.65 3.26
C TRP A 84 7.37 -6.25 3.93
N SER A 85 7.68 -7.51 3.65
CA SER A 85 8.89 -8.17 4.16
C SER A 85 10.13 -7.44 3.66
N TYR A 86 10.16 -7.11 2.36
CA TYR A 86 11.25 -6.35 1.75
C TYR A 86 11.43 -4.97 2.41
N MET A 87 10.35 -4.22 2.57
CA MET A 87 10.37 -2.92 3.28
C MET A 87 10.75 -3.03 4.77
N THR A 88 10.46 -4.17 5.40
CA THR A 88 10.82 -4.42 6.80
C THR A 88 12.30 -4.76 6.95
N VAL A 89 12.87 -5.57 6.05
CA VAL A 89 14.30 -5.91 6.04
C VAL A 89 15.15 -4.66 5.76
N PHE A 90 14.78 -3.88 4.75
CA PHE A 90 15.50 -2.68 4.33
C PHE A 90 14.90 -1.38 4.94
N ASN A 91 14.33 -1.48 6.14
CA ASN A 91 13.59 -0.38 6.77
C ASN A 91 14.41 0.91 6.89
N GLY A 92 15.69 0.78 7.26
CA GLY A 92 16.60 1.90 7.42
C GLY A 92 16.85 2.66 6.11
N GLU A 93 17.02 1.92 5.01
CA GLU A 93 17.26 2.50 3.68
C GLU A 93 16.02 3.23 3.18
N PHE A 94 14.84 2.61 3.32
CA PHE A 94 13.60 3.23 2.92
C PHE A 94 13.20 4.40 3.81
N ALA A 95 13.46 4.35 5.12
CA ALA A 95 13.25 5.48 6.00
C ALA A 95 14.17 6.66 5.65
N GLN A 96 15.42 6.40 5.28
CA GLN A 96 16.36 7.42 4.84
C GLN A 96 16.00 8.02 3.48
N LEU A 97 15.28 7.31 2.61
CA LEU A 97 14.88 7.82 1.30
C LEU A 97 14.12 9.14 1.41
N LYS A 98 13.17 9.23 2.35
CA LYS A 98 12.43 10.47 2.63
C LYS A 98 13.38 11.63 2.94
N THR A 99 14.33 11.41 3.84
CA THR A 99 15.33 12.42 4.22
C THR A 99 16.22 12.80 3.05
N LYS A 100 16.69 11.82 2.25
CA LYS A 100 17.51 12.07 1.06
C LYS A 100 16.77 12.91 0.02
N LEU A 101 15.50 12.66 -0.21
CA LEU A 101 14.68 13.46 -1.13
C LEU A 101 14.54 14.90 -0.66
N THR A 102 14.34 15.13 0.65
CA THR A 102 14.33 16.49 1.22
C THR A 102 15.68 17.20 1.05
N VAL A 103 16.80 16.47 1.21
CA VAL A 103 18.14 17.04 0.99
C VAL A 103 18.34 17.44 -0.47
N ILE A 104 17.93 16.60 -1.43
CA ILE A 104 18.01 16.92 -2.86
C ILE A 104 17.21 18.18 -3.18
N GLN A 105 15.99 18.31 -2.64
CA GLN A 105 15.17 19.50 -2.82
C GLN A 105 15.83 20.76 -2.24
N ALA A 106 16.41 20.66 -1.04
CA ALA A 106 17.13 21.77 -0.42
C ALA A 106 18.36 22.20 -1.25
N GLN A 107 19.06 21.25 -1.86
CA GLN A 107 20.16 21.55 -2.77
C GLN A 107 19.68 22.24 -4.06
N GLY A 108 18.55 21.82 -4.62
CA GLY A 108 17.91 22.49 -5.76
C GLY A 108 17.51 23.93 -5.42
N SER A 109 16.86 24.14 -4.28
CA SER A 109 16.52 25.49 -3.77
C SER A 109 17.75 26.38 -3.65
N ALA A 110 18.84 25.87 -3.07
CA ALA A 110 20.08 26.62 -2.92
C ALA A 110 20.76 26.95 -4.27
N ALA A 111 20.64 26.06 -5.26
CA ALA A 111 21.27 26.24 -6.57
C ALA A 111 20.50 27.22 -7.48
N TYR A 112 19.17 27.21 -7.42
CA TYR A 112 18.30 27.90 -8.38
C TYR A 112 17.45 29.03 -7.77
N GLY A 113 17.51 29.22 -6.45
CA GLY A 113 16.83 30.30 -5.73
C GLY A 113 15.34 30.03 -5.45
N SER A 114 14.62 31.06 -5.00
CA SER A 114 13.23 30.91 -4.50
C SER A 114 12.22 30.46 -5.55
N SER A 115 12.51 30.63 -6.84
CA SER A 115 11.66 30.13 -7.94
C SER A 115 11.66 28.60 -8.03
N ALA A 116 12.75 27.94 -7.59
CA ALA A 116 12.84 26.49 -7.53
C ALA A 116 11.94 25.88 -6.46
N ASP A 117 11.78 26.55 -5.31
CA ASP A 117 10.86 26.13 -4.27
C ASP A 117 9.41 26.19 -4.74
N GLU A 118 9.05 27.27 -5.42
CA GLU A 118 7.71 27.45 -5.97
C GLU A 118 7.41 26.43 -7.08
N PHE A 119 8.35 26.21 -8.00
CA PHE A 119 8.23 25.17 -9.03
C PHE A 119 8.07 23.79 -8.41
N THR A 120 8.98 23.40 -7.51
CA THR A 120 8.99 22.07 -6.88
C THR A 120 7.70 21.85 -6.09
N SER A 121 7.22 22.88 -5.40
CA SER A 121 5.97 22.82 -4.66
C SER A 121 4.77 22.62 -5.58
N ASN A 122 4.68 23.40 -6.66
CA ASN A 122 3.60 23.28 -7.64
C ASN A 122 3.63 21.94 -8.37
N TYR A 123 4.84 21.44 -8.71
CA TYR A 123 5.03 20.15 -9.35
C TYR A 123 4.58 19.00 -8.45
N LEU A 124 4.91 19.03 -7.16
CA LEU A 124 4.65 17.93 -6.24
C LEU A 124 3.26 17.96 -5.58
N LYS A 125 2.57 19.10 -5.60
CA LYS A 125 1.21 19.26 -5.05
C LYS A 125 0.21 18.19 -5.50
N PRO A 126 0.15 17.76 -6.77
CA PRO A 126 -0.77 16.70 -7.20
C PRO A 126 -0.50 15.35 -6.53
N MET A 127 0.75 15.06 -6.14
CA MET A 127 1.16 13.74 -5.66
C MET A 127 0.37 13.31 -4.43
N ARG A 128 0.09 14.23 -3.50
CA ARG A 128 -0.70 13.93 -2.30
C ARG A 128 -2.13 13.50 -2.65
N ASN A 129 -2.75 14.18 -3.62
CA ASN A 129 -4.11 13.85 -4.06
C ASN A 129 -4.14 12.54 -4.82
N ILE A 130 -3.17 12.30 -5.71
CA ILE A 130 -3.03 11.03 -6.44
C ILE A 130 -2.86 9.88 -5.45
N SER A 131 -1.98 10.04 -4.46
CA SER A 131 -1.74 9.07 -3.39
C SER A 131 -3.01 8.73 -2.61
N PHE A 132 -3.78 9.75 -2.24
CA PHE A 132 -5.05 9.58 -1.54
C PHE A 132 -6.08 8.83 -2.40
N TRP A 133 -6.33 9.30 -3.62
CA TRP A 133 -7.33 8.70 -4.51
C TRP A 133 -6.97 7.28 -4.94
N TYR A 134 -5.68 6.99 -5.13
CA TYR A 134 -5.19 5.66 -5.48
C TYR A 134 -5.38 4.65 -4.32
N MET A 135 -5.07 5.04 -3.08
CA MET A 135 -5.34 4.16 -1.93
C MET A 135 -6.84 4.04 -1.66
N PHE A 136 -7.60 5.13 -1.78
CA PHE A 136 -9.04 5.13 -1.56
C PHE A 136 -9.77 4.24 -2.57
N SER A 137 -9.44 4.33 -3.85
CA SER A 137 -10.04 3.47 -4.88
C SER A 137 -9.75 1.99 -4.64
N GLY A 138 -8.54 1.67 -4.15
CA GLY A 138 -8.18 0.31 -3.72
C GLY A 138 -9.02 -0.22 -2.57
N VAL A 139 -9.23 0.60 -1.53
CA VAL A 139 -10.09 0.22 -0.39
C VAL A 139 -11.54 0.01 -0.86
N VAL A 140 -12.05 0.88 -1.73
CA VAL A 140 -13.40 0.71 -2.31
C VAL A 140 -13.49 -0.58 -3.12
N ALA A 141 -12.48 -0.90 -3.94
CA ALA A 141 -12.43 -2.15 -4.69
C ALA A 141 -12.40 -3.38 -3.77
N ALA A 142 -11.61 -3.33 -2.68
CA ALA A 142 -11.57 -4.39 -1.68
C ALA A 142 -12.95 -4.62 -1.05
N ILE A 143 -13.68 -3.55 -0.70
CA ILE A 143 -15.05 -3.67 -0.15
C ILE A 143 -15.98 -4.37 -1.14
N PHE A 144 -15.93 -4.01 -2.43
CA PHE A 144 -16.76 -4.68 -3.43
C PHE A 144 -16.40 -6.16 -3.59
N ILE A 145 -15.12 -6.51 -3.58
CA ILE A 145 -14.64 -7.89 -3.65
C ILE A 145 -15.09 -8.68 -2.40
N ASP A 146 -14.99 -8.08 -1.22
CA ASP A 146 -15.39 -8.69 0.04
C ASP A 146 -16.89 -8.98 0.08
N LEU A 147 -17.72 -8.06 -0.44
CA LEU A 147 -19.17 -8.21 -0.48
C LEU A 147 -19.65 -9.11 -1.63
N TYR A 148 -18.84 -9.33 -2.66
CA TYR A 148 -19.22 -10.08 -3.85
C TYR A 148 -19.85 -11.46 -3.56
N PRO A 149 -19.27 -12.34 -2.71
CA PRO A 149 -19.87 -13.63 -2.38
C PRO A 149 -21.27 -13.53 -1.77
N LEU A 150 -21.52 -12.52 -0.94
CA LEU A 150 -22.83 -12.31 -0.33
C LEU A 150 -23.91 -11.95 -1.36
N LEU A 151 -23.50 -11.33 -2.47
CA LEU A 151 -24.39 -10.90 -3.54
C LEU A 151 -24.58 -11.98 -4.61
N THR A 152 -23.52 -12.72 -4.96
CA THR A 152 -23.54 -13.68 -6.07
C THR A 152 -23.70 -15.13 -5.65
N TYR A 153 -23.42 -15.45 -4.38
CA TYR A 153 -23.58 -16.79 -3.82
C TYR A 153 -24.41 -16.70 -2.53
N PRO A 154 -25.71 -16.36 -2.63
CA PRO A 154 -26.61 -16.40 -1.50
C PRO A 154 -26.88 -17.85 -1.08
N LYS A 155 -27.16 -18.07 0.21
CA LYS A 155 -27.47 -19.39 0.79
C LYS A 155 -28.50 -20.20 0.00
N GLY A 156 -29.55 -19.56 -0.52
CA GLY A 156 -30.65 -20.25 -1.19
C GLY A 156 -31.28 -21.33 -0.30
N ASP A 157 -31.44 -22.53 -0.86
CA ASP A 157 -32.02 -23.69 -0.17
C ASP A 157 -30.99 -24.51 0.64
N GLN A 158 -29.71 -24.11 0.62
CA GLN A 158 -28.66 -24.83 1.36
C GLN A 158 -28.91 -24.73 2.87
N SER A 159 -28.55 -25.79 3.61
CA SER A 159 -28.52 -25.70 5.08
C SER A 159 -27.43 -24.73 5.55
N ASP A 160 -27.62 -24.13 6.73
CA ASP A 160 -26.63 -23.20 7.31
C ASP A 160 -25.23 -23.82 7.41
N SER A 161 -25.15 -25.08 7.84
CA SER A 161 -23.87 -25.80 7.92
C SER A 161 -23.21 -26.00 6.55
N GLN A 162 -23.98 -26.28 5.49
CA GLN A 162 -23.41 -26.40 4.14
C GLN A 162 -22.90 -25.05 3.65
N TYR A 163 -23.70 -23.99 3.79
CA TYR A 163 -23.33 -22.66 3.33
C TYR A 163 -22.10 -22.10 4.06
N TYR A 164 -22.07 -22.20 5.39
CA TYR A 164 -20.96 -21.65 6.19
C TYR A 164 -19.64 -22.41 6.01
N ASN A 165 -19.67 -23.65 5.54
CA ASN A 165 -18.47 -24.45 5.32
C ASN A 165 -18.06 -24.51 3.84
N ASP A 166 -18.79 -23.84 2.96
CA ASP A 166 -18.43 -23.72 1.55
C ASP A 166 -17.43 -22.56 1.36
N PRO A 167 -16.23 -22.81 0.80
CA PRO A 167 -15.29 -21.74 0.46
C PRO A 167 -15.91 -20.64 -0.42
N LYS A 168 -16.89 -20.97 -1.28
CA LYS A 168 -17.58 -20.01 -2.17
C LYS A 168 -18.35 -18.93 -1.41
N SER A 169 -18.71 -19.19 -0.16
CA SER A 169 -19.41 -18.23 0.72
C SER A 169 -18.48 -17.14 1.26
N TYR A 170 -17.16 -17.28 1.07
CA TYR A 170 -16.15 -16.32 1.51
C TYR A 170 -15.48 -15.66 0.33
N TRP A 171 -15.06 -14.41 0.51
CA TRP A 171 -14.45 -13.66 -0.59
C TRP A 171 -13.04 -14.17 -0.92
N LEU A 172 -12.30 -14.63 0.09
CA LEU A 172 -11.01 -15.27 -0.05
C LEU A 172 -11.11 -16.64 -0.72
N SER A 173 -12.31 -17.24 -0.80
CA SER A 173 -12.48 -18.59 -1.31
C SER A 173 -11.57 -19.63 -0.63
N CYS A 174 -11.20 -19.39 0.63
CA CYS A 174 -10.09 -20.07 1.29
C CYS A 174 -10.50 -21.39 1.95
N TRP A 175 -9.60 -22.37 1.94
CA TRP A 175 -9.78 -23.61 2.69
C TRP A 175 -9.69 -23.34 4.20
N MET A 176 -10.56 -23.99 4.98
CA MET A 176 -10.56 -23.91 6.44
C MET A 176 -10.28 -25.29 7.06
N PRO A 177 -9.37 -25.39 8.07
CA PRO A 177 -9.06 -26.65 8.72
C PRO A 177 -10.11 -27.10 9.75
N PHE A 178 -11.20 -26.35 9.92
CA PHE A 178 -12.25 -26.63 10.88
C PHE A 178 -13.61 -26.39 10.26
N LYS A 179 -14.64 -27.03 10.83
CA LYS A 179 -16.03 -26.79 10.45
C LYS A 179 -16.65 -25.72 11.33
N LEU A 180 -17.44 -24.85 10.73
CA LEU A 180 -18.33 -23.92 11.40
C LEU A 180 -19.60 -24.66 11.82
N ASN A 181 -19.76 -24.83 13.13
CA ASN A 181 -20.89 -25.53 13.73
C ASN A 181 -21.93 -24.57 14.31
N GLU A 182 -21.53 -23.32 14.61
CA GLU A 182 -22.40 -22.31 15.21
C GLU A 182 -22.53 -21.09 14.30
N ASN A 183 -23.75 -20.56 14.19
CA ASN A 183 -24.09 -19.49 13.24
C ASN A 183 -23.27 -18.21 13.46
N TRP A 184 -22.86 -17.90 14.69
CA TRP A 184 -22.07 -16.70 15.00
C TRP A 184 -20.61 -16.81 14.52
N MET A 185 -20.10 -18.02 14.27
CA MET A 185 -18.72 -18.20 13.81
C MET A 185 -18.55 -17.67 12.39
N PHE A 186 -19.58 -17.81 11.54
CA PHE A 186 -19.55 -17.33 10.15
C PHE A 186 -19.26 -15.83 10.02
N PRO A 187 -20.05 -14.92 10.64
CA PRO A 187 -19.78 -13.48 10.54
C PRO A 187 -18.45 -13.08 11.18
N VAL A 188 -17.98 -13.80 12.20
CA VAL A 188 -16.66 -13.56 12.80
C VAL A 188 -15.55 -13.89 11.81
N VAL A 189 -15.57 -15.07 11.20
CA VAL A 189 -14.57 -15.48 10.22
C VAL A 189 -14.61 -14.59 8.99
N PHE A 190 -15.82 -14.26 8.51
CA PHE A 190 -16.01 -13.34 7.40
C PHE A 190 -15.39 -11.96 7.70
N ALA A 191 -15.67 -11.38 8.88
CA ALA A 191 -15.09 -10.10 9.28
C ALA A 191 -13.56 -10.15 9.42
N CYS A 192 -13.00 -11.24 9.97
CA CYS A 192 -11.56 -11.42 10.06
C CYS A 192 -10.91 -11.46 8.67
N TYR A 193 -11.52 -12.17 7.73
CA TYR A 193 -11.04 -12.22 6.35
C TYR A 193 -11.14 -10.85 5.67
N SER A 194 -12.26 -10.15 5.79
CA SER A 194 -12.40 -8.79 5.26
C SER A 194 -11.37 -7.81 5.84
N PHE A 195 -11.08 -7.90 7.15
CA PHE A 195 -10.02 -7.08 7.73
C PHE A 195 -8.66 -7.38 7.11
N ALA A 196 -8.32 -8.66 6.93
CA ALA A 196 -7.10 -9.07 6.24
C ALA A 196 -7.06 -8.57 4.77
N SER A 197 -8.20 -8.58 4.06
CA SER A 197 -8.37 -8.02 2.71
C SER A 197 -7.90 -6.57 2.65
N VAL A 198 -8.55 -5.73 3.46
CA VAL A 198 -8.33 -4.29 3.46
C VAL A 198 -6.89 -4.01 3.89
N PHE A 199 -6.39 -4.78 4.86
CA PHE A 199 -5.04 -4.62 5.35
C PHE A 199 -3.98 -4.93 4.28
N ILE A 200 -4.13 -6.02 3.50
CA ILE A 200 -3.14 -6.35 2.46
C ILE A 200 -3.17 -5.35 1.32
N VAL A 201 -4.36 -4.86 0.97
CA VAL A 201 -4.55 -3.83 -0.06
C VAL A 201 -3.88 -2.52 0.37
N MET A 202 -4.03 -2.13 1.63
CA MET A 202 -3.38 -0.94 2.19
C MET A 202 -1.85 -1.07 2.20
N ILE A 203 -1.31 -2.27 2.52
CA ILE A 203 0.14 -2.54 2.39
C ILE A 203 0.57 -2.39 0.94
N TYR A 204 -0.09 -3.10 0.03
CA TYR A 204 0.30 -3.19 -1.37
C TYR A 204 0.31 -1.81 -2.02
N LEU A 205 -0.81 -1.09 -1.92
CA LEU A 205 -0.98 0.22 -2.55
C LEU A 205 -0.21 1.31 -1.81
N GLY A 206 -0.08 1.22 -0.48
CA GLY A 206 0.71 2.17 0.30
C GLY A 206 2.19 2.13 -0.11
N ILE A 207 2.75 0.92 -0.30
CA ILE A 207 4.13 0.75 -0.73
C ILE A 207 4.32 1.27 -2.16
N ASP A 208 3.41 0.97 -3.08
CA ASP A 208 3.47 1.49 -4.45
C ASP A 208 3.41 3.01 -4.47
N THR A 209 2.48 3.59 -3.71
CA THR A 209 2.32 5.03 -3.58
C THR A 209 3.58 5.70 -3.04
N TYR A 210 4.24 5.07 -2.06
CA TYR A 210 5.50 5.56 -1.52
C TYR A 210 6.60 5.61 -2.58
N PHE A 211 6.77 4.53 -3.36
CA PHE A 211 7.76 4.49 -4.42
C PHE A 211 7.43 5.42 -5.58
N PHE A 212 6.17 5.48 -6.03
CA PHE A 212 5.74 6.42 -7.05
C PHE A 212 5.98 7.87 -6.60
N GLY A 213 5.72 8.19 -5.32
CA GLY A 213 6.00 9.50 -4.77
C GLY A 213 7.49 9.86 -4.79
N ALA A 214 8.35 8.89 -4.47
CA ALA A 214 9.79 9.07 -4.55
C ALA A 214 10.26 9.31 -6.00
N ILE A 215 9.78 8.51 -6.95
CA ILE A 215 10.11 8.65 -8.38
C ILE A 215 9.62 10.00 -8.91
N TYR A 216 8.38 10.38 -8.56
CA TYR A 216 7.79 11.65 -8.98
C TYR A 216 8.55 12.86 -8.42
N ALA A 217 9.04 12.77 -7.17
CA ALA A 217 9.90 13.78 -6.58
C ALA A 217 11.23 13.94 -7.33
N VAL A 218 11.88 12.83 -7.69
CA VAL A 218 13.10 12.87 -8.51
C VAL A 218 12.83 13.46 -9.90
N GLY A 219 11.72 13.07 -10.54
CA GLY A 219 11.29 13.62 -11.83
C GLY A 219 11.11 15.15 -11.77
N GLY A 220 10.52 15.67 -10.71
CA GLY A 220 10.40 17.12 -10.50
C GLY A 220 11.74 17.84 -10.39
N GLN A 221 12.75 17.22 -9.79
CA GLN A 221 14.11 17.79 -9.71
C GLN A 221 14.81 17.78 -11.08
N ILE A 222 14.59 16.75 -11.89
CA ILE A 222 15.12 16.69 -13.26
C ILE A 222 14.47 17.77 -14.13
N GLU A 223 13.16 17.96 -14.03
CA GLU A 223 12.45 19.00 -14.81
C GLU A 223 12.90 20.40 -14.42
N LEU A 224 13.17 20.61 -13.14
CA LEU A 224 13.71 21.86 -12.62
C LEU A 224 15.13 22.13 -13.14
N LEU A 225 15.98 21.11 -13.22
CA LEU A 225 17.30 21.19 -13.86
C LEU A 225 17.15 21.56 -15.35
N ASN A 226 16.27 20.89 -16.08
CA ASN A 226 16.01 21.14 -17.51
C ASN A 226 15.56 22.58 -17.75
N THR A 227 14.59 23.05 -16.96
CA THR A 227 14.07 24.43 -17.01
C THR A 227 15.20 25.44 -16.76
N SER A 228 16.07 25.14 -15.80
CA SER A 228 17.19 26.02 -15.44
C SER A 228 18.25 26.09 -16.55
N ILE A 229 18.56 24.96 -17.18
CA ILE A 229 19.49 24.91 -18.34
C ILE A 229 18.94 25.74 -19.50
N ASN A 230 17.66 25.55 -19.86
CA ASN A 230 17.02 26.28 -20.95
C ASN A 230 16.99 27.79 -20.71
N ASN A 231 16.79 28.22 -19.46
CA ASN A 231 16.84 29.63 -19.10
C ASN A 231 18.26 30.22 -19.28
N ILE A 232 19.30 29.49 -18.89
CA ILE A 232 20.69 29.91 -19.07
C ILE A 232 21.03 30.03 -20.56
N GLU A 233 20.63 29.04 -21.37
CA GLU A 233 20.84 29.07 -22.83
C GLU A 233 20.18 30.29 -23.47
N ASN A 234 18.93 30.59 -23.10
CA ASN A 234 18.21 31.76 -23.59
C ASN A 234 18.88 33.08 -23.20
N ILE A 235 19.39 33.20 -21.96
CA ILE A 235 20.12 34.40 -21.51
C ILE A 235 21.43 34.56 -22.29
N LEU A 236 22.18 33.48 -22.47
CA LEU A 236 23.44 33.49 -23.24
C LEU A 236 23.20 33.87 -24.70
N ALA A 237 22.12 33.36 -25.32
CA ALA A 237 21.73 33.75 -26.66
C ALA A 237 21.43 35.25 -26.73
N GLN A 238 20.64 35.80 -25.80
CA GLN A 238 20.31 37.23 -25.75
C GLN A 238 21.56 38.12 -25.56
N CYS A 239 22.50 37.73 -24.71
CA CYS A 239 23.75 38.47 -24.51
C CYS A 239 24.68 38.44 -25.73
N LYS A 240 24.53 37.48 -26.66
CA LYS A 240 25.36 37.38 -27.88
C LYS A 240 24.83 38.26 -29.03
N TYR A 241 23.59 38.71 -28.95
CA TYR A 241 22.92 39.55 -29.95
C TYR A 241 22.78 41.03 -29.53
N ASN A 242 23.30 41.40 -28.35
CA ASN A 242 23.51 42.78 -27.90
C ASN A 242 24.99 43.12 -27.93
#